data_AF-A0A0B6YJF1-F1
#
_entry.id   AF-A0A0B6YJF1-F1
#
_cell.length_a   1.000
_cell.length_b   1.000
_cell.length_c   1.000
_cell.angle_alpha   90.00
_cell.angle_beta   90.00
_cell.angle_gamma   90.00
#
_symmetry.space_group_name_H-M   'P 1'
#
loop_
_entity.id
_entity.type
_entity.pdbx_description
1 polymer ?
#
loop_
_entity_poly.entity_id
_entity_poly.type
_entity_poly.pdbx_seq_one_letter_code
_entity_poly.pdbx_strand_id
1 'polypeptide(L)'
;GQPEQWDLHNSTTFQHPMVPYDVLIDPMSLPSHPLLLERESTLDIIHQDSARGNADDKTGISVSPQVTFPIKQAYIVDDEMIKAML
;
A
#
# COMPACT_ATOMS: atom_id res chain seq x y z
N GLY A 1 15.86 -17.48 -13.48
CA GLY A 1 17.31 -17.66 -13.27
C GLY A 1 18.01 -16.34 -13.52
N GLN A 2 19.12 -16.07 -12.84
CA GLN A 2 19.87 -14.84 -13.06
C GLN A 2 20.55 -14.89 -14.44
N PRO A 3 20.42 -13.85 -15.29
CA PRO A 3 20.98 -13.85 -16.65
C PRO A 3 22.51 -13.68 -16.68
N GLU A 4 23.08 -13.12 -15.62
CA GLU A 4 24.51 -12.86 -15.47
C GLU A 4 25.15 -13.86 -14.49
N GLN A 5 26.41 -14.23 -14.71
CA GLN A 5 27.11 -15.19 -13.83
C GLN A 5 27.39 -14.58 -12.46
N TRP A 6 27.43 -15.44 -11.43
CA TRP A 6 27.88 -15.04 -10.10
C TRP A 6 29.40 -14.87 -10.06
N ASP A 7 29.86 -13.78 -9.45
CA ASP A 7 31.25 -13.61 -9.05
C ASP A 7 31.35 -13.88 -7.54
N LEU A 8 32.11 -14.92 -7.18
CA LEU A 8 32.29 -15.35 -5.79
C LEU A 8 33.02 -14.30 -4.94
N HIS A 9 33.76 -13.39 -5.57
CA HIS A 9 34.54 -12.34 -4.92
C HIS A 9 33.81 -10.99 -4.85
N ASN A 10 32.67 -10.85 -5.52
CA ASN A 10 31.90 -9.61 -5.54
C ASN A 10 30.45 -9.87 -5.10
N SER A 11 30.15 -9.47 -3.87
CA SER A 11 28.84 -9.69 -3.25
C SER A 11 27.68 -8.99 -3.94
N THR A 12 27.97 -7.98 -4.75
CA THR A 12 26.96 -7.23 -5.52
C THR A 12 26.41 -8.05 -6.70
N THR A 13 27.12 -9.11 -7.11
CA THR A 13 26.69 -10.00 -8.20
C THR A 13 25.69 -11.06 -7.75
N PHE A 14 25.50 -11.24 -6.44
CA PHE A 14 24.47 -12.12 -5.90
C PHE A 14 23.11 -11.45 -6.07
N GLN A 15 22.45 -11.72 -7.19
CA GLN A 15 21.05 -11.36 -7.35
C GLN A 15 20.21 -12.52 -6.83
N HIS A 16 19.26 -12.21 -5.96
CA HIS A 16 18.29 -13.22 -5.58
C HIS A 16 17.51 -13.67 -6.82
N PRO A 17 17.39 -14.99 -7.08
CA PRO A 17 16.58 -15.46 -8.17
C PRO A 17 15.16 -14.92 -7.97
N MET A 18 14.67 -14.19 -8.97
CA MET A 18 13.30 -13.71 -8.95
C MET A 18 12.36 -14.91 -8.79
N VAL A 19 11.48 -14.83 -7.81
CA VAL A 19 10.44 -15.84 -7.59
C VAL A 19 9.50 -15.80 -8.81
N PRO A 20 9.17 -16.95 -9.45
CA PRO A 20 8.26 -16.99 -10.58
C PRO A 20 6.87 -16.46 -10.23
N TYR A 21 6.18 -15.87 -11.21
CA TYR A 21 4.83 -15.33 -11.01
C TYR A 21 3.85 -16.38 -10.48
N ASP A 22 3.92 -17.62 -10.98
CA ASP A 22 3.04 -18.72 -10.55
C ASP A 22 3.12 -19.00 -9.05
N VAL A 23 4.27 -18.75 -8.43
CA VAL A 23 4.47 -18.89 -6.98
C VAL A 23 3.93 -17.67 -6.23
N LEU A 24 3.94 -16.48 -6.84
CA LEU A 24 3.41 -15.26 -6.21
C LEU A 24 1.88 -15.25 -6.13
N ILE A 25 1.21 -15.92 -7.07
CA ILE A 25 -0.26 -16.02 -7.10
C ILE A 25 -0.79 -17.28 -6.42
N ASP A 26 0.07 -18.24 -6.11
CA ASP A 26 -0.32 -19.46 -5.43
C ASP A 26 -0.71 -19.15 -3.97
N PRO A 27 -1.96 -19.39 -3.56
CA PRO A 27 -2.42 -19.14 -2.19
C PRO A 27 -1.61 -19.90 -1.13
N MET A 28 -1.02 -21.05 -1.48
CA MET A 28 -0.21 -21.84 -0.55
C MET A 28 1.23 -21.32 -0.40
N SER A 29 1.68 -20.53 -1.37
CA SER A 29 3.02 -19.92 -1.39
C SER A 29 3.05 -18.53 -0.73
N LEU A 30 1.88 -17.95 -0.42
CA LEU A 30 1.77 -16.70 0.31
C LEU A 30 2.11 -16.89 1.79
N PRO A 31 2.93 -16.01 2.39
CA PRO A 31 3.16 -16.04 3.82
C PRO A 31 1.85 -15.77 4.57
N SER A 32 1.66 -16.46 5.70
CA SER A 32 0.57 -16.16 6.63
C SER A 32 0.74 -14.74 7.16
N HIS A 33 -0.01 -13.79 6.60
CA HIS A 33 0.01 -12.40 7.01
C HIS A 33 -1.31 -12.08 7.73
N PRO A 34 -1.28 -11.49 8.95
CA PRO A 34 -2.50 -11.27 9.75
C PRO A 34 -3.58 -10.50 8.98
N LEU A 35 -3.19 -9.49 8.18
CA LEU A 35 -4.10 -8.72 7.31
C LEU A 35 -4.74 -9.52 6.15
N LEU A 36 -4.14 -10.64 5.73
CA LEU A 36 -4.70 -11.52 4.71
C LEU A 36 -5.53 -12.66 5.33
N LEU A 37 -5.27 -12.99 6.61
CA LEU A 37 -6.02 -13.99 7.37
C LEU A 37 -7.36 -13.46 7.86
N GLU A 38 -7.37 -12.22 8.34
CA GLU A 38 -8.60 -11.49 8.55
C GLU A 38 -9.16 -11.12 7.16
N ARG A 39 -10.13 -11.92 6.69
CA ARG A 39 -11.02 -11.52 5.60
C ARG A 39 -11.92 -10.39 6.10
N GLU A 40 -11.34 -9.29 6.54
CA GLU A 40 -12.09 -8.06 6.70
C GLU A 40 -12.55 -7.66 5.30
N SER A 41 -13.87 -7.52 5.14
CA SER A 41 -14.42 -6.95 3.93
C SER A 41 -13.75 -5.61 3.71
N THR A 42 -13.28 -5.33 2.50
CA THR A 42 -12.70 -4.03 2.16
C THR A 42 -13.65 -2.89 2.53
N LEU A 43 -14.97 -3.14 2.52
CA LEU A 43 -15.98 -2.20 2.97
C LEU A 43 -15.99 -1.99 4.50
N ASP A 44 -15.72 -3.03 5.29
CA ASP A 44 -15.68 -2.91 6.75
C ASP A 44 -14.49 -2.06 7.18
N ILE A 45 -13.34 -2.19 6.51
CA ILE A 45 -12.14 -1.36 6.74
C ILE A 45 -12.43 0.11 6.41
N ILE A 46 -13.08 0.38 5.27
CA ILE A 46 -13.43 1.74 4.84
C ILE A 46 -14.43 2.39 5.82
N HIS A 47 -15.40 1.64 6.32
CA HIS A 47 -16.40 2.15 7.26
C HIS A 47 -15.90 2.19 8.72
N GLN A 48 -14.83 1.46 9.07
CA GLN A 48 -14.27 1.46 10.42
C GLN A 48 -13.77 2.85 10.84
N ASP A 49 -13.22 3.63 9.90
CA ASP A 49 -12.73 4.99 10.17
C ASP A 49 -13.89 5.96 10.45
N SER A 50 -15.03 5.78 9.78
CA SER A 50 -16.24 6.59 10.03
C SER A 50 -16.91 6.30 11.39
N ALA A 51 -16.72 5.11 11.96
CA ALA A 51 -17.28 4.76 13.28
C ALA A 51 -16.44 5.26 14.47
N ARG A 52 -15.16 5.61 14.24
CA ARG A 52 -14.24 6.09 15.29
C ARG A 52 -14.37 7.59 15.60
N GLY A 53 -15.15 8.33 14.82
CA GLY A 53 -15.32 9.78 14.94
C GLY A 53 -16.24 10.27 16.07
N ASN A 54 -16.75 9.42 16.97
CA ASN A 54 -17.72 9.84 18.00
C ASN A 54 -17.47 9.27 19.41
N ALA A 55 -16.21 8.94 19.74
CA ALA A 55 -15.82 8.58 21.11
C ALA A 55 -14.57 9.39 21.50
N ASP A 56 -14.83 10.47 22.21
CA ASP A 56 -13.84 11.27 22.94
C ASP A 56 -13.27 10.43 24.09
N ASP A 57 -12.07 9.85 23.94
CA ASP A 57 -11.08 9.78 25.03
C ASP A 57 -9.66 9.48 24.51
N LYS A 58 -8.69 10.05 25.21
CA LYS A 58 -7.26 10.08 24.93
C LYS A 58 -6.66 8.68 24.78
N THR A 59 -6.00 8.40 23.66
CA THR A 59 -4.59 7.94 23.53
C THR A 59 -4.35 7.39 22.12
N GLY A 60 -3.33 7.92 21.44
CA GLY A 60 -2.89 7.42 20.13
C GLY A 60 -2.88 8.49 19.06
N ILE A 61 -1.83 9.32 19.04
CA ILE A 61 -1.54 10.19 17.91
C ILE A 61 -1.20 9.27 16.72
N SER A 62 -2.17 9.06 15.83
CA SER A 62 -1.93 8.54 14.50
C SER A 62 -1.23 9.62 13.69
N VAL A 63 0.11 9.58 13.63
CA VAL A 63 0.87 10.36 12.67
C VAL A 63 0.75 9.70 11.31
N SER A 64 -0.38 9.93 10.62
CA SER A 64 -0.44 9.71 9.18
C SER A 64 0.63 10.59 8.50
N PRO A 65 1.49 10.03 7.63
CA PRO A 65 2.48 10.83 6.93
C PRO A 65 1.76 11.87 6.06
N GLN A 66 1.98 13.14 6.38
CA GLN A 66 1.49 14.27 5.60
C GLN A 66 2.27 14.33 4.28
N VAL A 67 1.69 13.79 3.21
CA VAL A 67 2.28 13.89 1.87
C VAL A 67 2.11 15.33 1.39
N THR A 68 3.21 16.08 1.42
CA THR A 68 3.24 17.46 0.93
C THR A 68 3.45 17.44 -0.58
N PHE A 69 2.38 17.66 -1.35
CA PHE A 69 2.51 17.82 -2.80
C PHE A 69 3.10 19.20 -3.11
N PRO A 70 4.16 19.30 -3.94
CA PRO A 70 4.59 20.59 -4.45
C PRO A 70 3.42 21.20 -5.24
N ILE A 71 2.99 22.38 -4.80
CA ILE A 71 1.79 23.14 -5.19
C ILE A 71 1.58 23.31 -6.71
N LYS A 72 2.58 22.99 -7.53
CA LYS A 72 2.56 23.17 -8.99
C LYS A 72 1.81 22.08 -9.78
N GLN A 73 1.36 20.99 -9.15
CA GLN A 73 0.71 19.86 -9.87
C GLN A 73 -0.66 19.45 -9.34
N ALA A 74 -1.16 20.05 -8.25
CA ALA A 74 -2.48 19.71 -7.73
C ALA A 74 -3.56 20.52 -8.47
N TYR A 75 -4.09 19.98 -9.58
CA TYR A 75 -5.41 20.38 -10.07
C TYR A 75 -6.45 19.73 -9.16
N ILE A 76 -6.83 20.44 -8.11
CA ILE A 76 -7.93 20.03 -7.24
C ILE A 76 -9.21 20.35 -8.01
N VAL A 77 -9.94 19.32 -8.40
CA VAL A 77 -11.23 19.44 -9.11
C VAL A 77 -12.32 19.40 -8.05
N ASP A 78 -12.89 20.55 -7.75
CA ASP A 78 -14.02 20.68 -6.81
C ASP A 78 -15.37 20.64 -7.56
N ASP A 79 -16.44 20.26 -6.85
CA ASP A 79 -17.80 20.19 -7.39
C ASP A 79 -18.27 21.52 -8.01
N GLU A 80 -17.84 22.65 -7.45
CA GLU A 80 -18.10 23.99 -7.99
C GLU A 80 -17.43 24.20 -9.37
N MET A 81 -16.21 23.66 -9.58
CA MET A 81 -15.51 23.75 -10.86
C MET A 81 -16.17 22.85 -11.91
N ILE A 82 -16.63 21.66 -11.51
CA ILE A 82 -17.39 20.75 -12.37
C ILE A 82 -18.69 21.44 -12.82
N LYS A 83 -19.38 22.11 -11.89
CA LYS A 83 -20.61 22.85 -12.16
C LYS A 83 -20.42 24.03 -13.10
N ALA A 84 -19.26 24.69 -13.08
CA ALA A 84 -18.94 25.81 -13.96
C ALA A 84 -18.60 25.39 -15.40
N MET A 85 -18.33 24.10 -15.65
CA MET A 85 -18.02 23.55 -16.99
C MET A 85 -19.24 22.97 -17.73
N LEU A 86 -20.41 22.93 -17.09
CA LEU A 86 -21.67 22.41 -17.64
C LEU A 86 -22.59 23.54 -18.11
#